data_AF-A0A939L6E4-F1
#
_entry.id   AF-A0A939L6E4-F1
#
_cell.length_a   1.000
_cell.length_b   1.000
_cell.length_c   1.000
_cell.angle_alpha   90.00
_cell.angle_beta   90.00
_cell.angle_gamma   90.00
#
_symmetry.space_group_name_H-M   'P 1'
#
loop_
_entity.id
_entity.type
_entity.pdbx_description
1 polymer ?
#
loop_
_entity_poly.entity_id
_entity_poly.type
_entity_poly.pdbx_seq_one_letter_code
_entity_poly.pdbx_strand_id
1 'polypeptide(L)'
;MTRLRRAASRAAGRASGRASGRAAAVATALTGTFAALLAPAAAHAAPAGCRTVTTAPLDAEQARLQDARTAAFTERSGLDDLLRGFPAALCAARSAHRAERVVDAWGRALWRAGVDRAQGRRPNGELPALDDRPLYWTRLAMTVQLARWEPGFDIDHAELRARFEDASRGLDDGFSSSRAVRRIFVSGFDPYGLDSEPRRANPAGAAVLQLHGRRITLADGSTAEVRAVVLPVRYGDFDDGIVERAFGPHLRPGRQSADLITSISQGYPGKFTLEAWAGRARSADPATDNVGALSGGTTRHPVDAPGLADGPQFIRTTLPTDAMTAVQQP
;
A
#
# COMPACT_ATOMS: atom_id res chain seq x y z
N MET A 1 34.77 6.32 -40.05
CA MET A 1 35.44 5.97 -41.32
C MET A 1 36.51 7.03 -41.57
N THR A 2 37.82 6.81 -41.72
CA THR A 2 38.67 5.62 -41.82
C THR A 2 40.12 6.08 -41.57
N ARG A 3 40.83 5.37 -40.66
CA ARG A 3 42.27 4.98 -40.56
C ARG A 3 43.33 5.66 -41.49
N LEU A 4 44.62 5.83 -41.18
CA LEU A 4 45.69 4.91 -40.70
C LEU A 4 46.98 5.74 -40.39
N ARG A 5 47.73 5.48 -39.29
CA ARG A 5 49.12 4.92 -39.17
C ARG A 5 50.25 5.64 -39.98
N ARG A 6 51.48 5.87 -39.50
CA ARG A 6 52.42 4.98 -38.76
C ARG A 6 53.76 5.70 -38.39
N ALA A 7 54.40 5.23 -37.30
CA ALA A 7 55.86 5.05 -37.03
C ALA A 7 56.83 6.27 -36.94
N ALA A 8 57.98 6.26 -36.25
CA ALA A 8 58.62 5.50 -35.15
C ALA A 8 60.02 6.13 -34.85
N SER A 9 60.66 5.76 -33.73
CA SER A 9 62.13 5.79 -33.39
C SER A 9 62.46 6.67 -32.16
N ARG A 10 62.71 6.13 -30.95
CA ARG A 10 63.84 5.37 -30.36
C ARG A 10 64.79 6.24 -29.49
N ALA A 11 65.24 5.58 -28.42
CA ALA A 11 66.44 5.79 -27.57
C ALA A 11 66.25 6.68 -26.33
N ALA A 12 66.91 6.46 -25.18
CA ALA A 12 67.54 5.32 -24.50
C ALA A 12 68.03 5.89 -23.15
N GLY A 13 68.00 5.13 -22.05
CA GLY A 13 68.62 5.57 -20.79
C GLY A 13 68.20 4.75 -19.56
N ARG A 14 68.91 3.66 -19.30
CA ARG A 14 68.88 2.88 -18.05
C ARG A 14 69.77 3.56 -16.98
N ALA A 15 69.38 3.46 -15.71
CA ALA A 15 70.31 3.09 -14.63
C ALA A 15 69.54 2.54 -13.42
N SER A 16 70.19 1.60 -12.76
CA SER A 16 69.70 0.57 -11.85
C SER A 16 69.96 0.87 -10.37
N GLY A 17 69.18 0.27 -9.48
CA GLY A 17 69.56 0.07 -8.07
C GLY A 17 68.71 -1.00 -7.41
N ARG A 18 69.19 -2.25 -7.38
CA ARG A 18 68.72 -3.34 -6.49
C ARG A 18 69.70 -3.44 -5.34
N ALA A 19 69.24 -3.65 -4.12
CA ALA A 19 69.80 -4.65 -3.21
C ALA A 19 68.85 -4.96 -2.05
N SER A 20 68.87 -6.23 -1.69
CA SER A 20 67.98 -7.04 -0.87
C SER A 20 68.46 -7.20 0.58
N GLY A 21 67.54 -7.55 1.49
CA GLY A 21 67.86 -8.18 2.78
C GLY A 21 66.62 -8.78 3.45
N ARG A 22 66.57 -10.12 3.55
CA ARG A 22 65.53 -10.92 4.22
C ARG A 22 65.94 -11.19 5.68
N ALA A 23 64.98 -11.25 6.61
CA ALA A 23 64.87 -12.32 7.63
C ALA A 23 63.56 -12.24 8.47
N ALA A 24 62.67 -13.19 8.18
CA ALA A 24 61.80 -14.02 9.04
C ALA A 24 61.08 -13.50 10.32
N ALA A 25 59.75 -13.60 10.25
CA ALA A 25 58.79 -14.35 11.10
C ALA A 25 58.52 -13.93 12.56
N VAL A 26 57.25 -13.64 12.88
CA VAL A 26 56.37 -14.44 13.80
C VAL A 26 54.89 -14.10 13.50
N ALA A 27 54.05 -15.13 13.65
CA ALA A 27 52.67 -15.28 13.24
C ALA A 27 51.62 -14.49 14.05
N THR A 28 50.48 -14.19 13.41
CA THR A 28 49.15 -14.66 13.89
C THR A 28 48.12 -14.56 12.77
N ALA A 29 47.58 -15.72 12.38
CA ALA A 29 46.46 -15.85 11.47
C ALA A 29 45.15 -15.64 12.25
N LEU A 30 44.32 -14.70 11.82
CA LEU A 30 42.91 -14.62 12.21
C LEU A 30 42.07 -15.09 11.01
N THR A 31 42.00 -16.40 10.84
CA THR A 31 40.97 -17.05 10.04
C THR A 31 39.66 -17.02 10.83
N GLY A 32 38.87 -15.98 10.60
CA GLY A 32 37.48 -15.90 11.06
C GLY A 32 36.57 -16.64 10.08
N THR A 33 36.24 -17.88 10.42
CA THR A 33 35.29 -18.74 9.71
C THR A 33 33.89 -18.12 9.79
N PHE A 34 33.38 -17.51 8.71
CA PHE A 34 31.96 -17.23 8.56
C PHE A 34 31.24 -18.54 8.22
N ALA A 35 30.98 -19.36 9.25
CA ALA A 35 30.02 -20.44 9.15
C ALA A 35 28.62 -19.81 9.11
N ALA A 36 28.08 -19.69 7.91
CA ALA A 36 26.67 -19.39 7.70
C ALA A 36 25.84 -20.50 8.36
N LEU A 37 25.23 -20.18 9.50
CA LEU A 37 24.13 -20.97 10.05
C LEU A 37 22.93 -20.81 9.11
N LEU A 38 22.83 -21.72 8.14
CA LEU A 38 21.55 -22.11 7.55
C LEU A 38 20.75 -22.83 8.66
N ALA A 39 20.18 -22.06 9.58
CA ALA A 39 19.13 -22.60 10.42
C ALA A 39 17.90 -22.78 9.50
N PRO A 40 17.35 -23.99 9.37
CA PRO A 40 16.04 -24.14 8.74
C PRO A 40 15.06 -23.25 9.52
N ALA A 41 14.24 -22.48 8.80
CA ALA A 41 13.15 -21.75 9.40
C ALA A 41 12.31 -22.75 10.19
N ALA A 42 12.47 -22.76 11.52
CA ALA A 42 11.66 -23.57 12.38
C ALA A 42 10.22 -23.12 12.15
N ALA A 43 9.38 -24.03 11.64
CA ALA A 43 7.95 -23.89 11.71
C ALA A 43 7.64 -23.65 13.19
N HIS A 44 7.36 -22.39 13.55
CA HIS A 44 7.00 -22.05 14.90
C HIS A 44 5.68 -22.76 15.17
N ALA A 45 5.73 -23.83 15.96
CA ALA A 45 4.53 -24.44 16.49
C ALA A 45 3.70 -23.32 17.14
N ALA A 46 2.40 -23.27 16.83
CA ALA A 46 1.51 -22.30 17.45
C ALA A 46 1.73 -22.37 18.97
N PRO A 47 1.99 -21.23 19.65
CA PRO A 47 2.27 -21.26 21.08
C PRO A 47 1.13 -21.98 21.78
N ALA A 48 1.46 -22.88 22.71
CA ALA A 48 0.46 -23.63 23.48
C ALA A 48 -0.59 -22.65 24.05
N GLY A 49 -1.86 -22.88 23.71
CA GLY A 49 -2.97 -22.01 24.11
C GLY A 49 -3.45 -21.01 23.05
N CYS A 50 -2.88 -20.97 21.84
CA CYS A 50 -3.52 -20.23 20.75
C CYS A 50 -4.68 -21.03 20.16
N ARG A 51 -5.91 -20.60 20.45
CA ARG A 51 -7.12 -21.20 19.88
C ARG A 51 -7.44 -20.51 18.56
N THR A 52 -7.71 -21.33 17.55
CA THR A 52 -8.24 -20.88 16.28
C THR A 52 -9.39 -21.80 15.89
N VAL A 53 -10.42 -21.23 15.26
CA VAL A 53 -11.49 -22.01 14.64
C VAL A 53 -11.19 -22.26 13.18
N THR A 54 -11.52 -23.45 12.71
CA THR A 54 -11.37 -23.80 11.29
C THR A 54 -12.42 -23.11 10.43
N THR A 55 -13.58 -22.79 11.01
CA THR A 55 -14.72 -22.16 10.35
C THR A 55 -15.11 -20.89 11.09
N ALA A 56 -14.94 -19.74 10.44
CA ALA A 56 -15.50 -18.46 10.86
C ALA A 56 -16.43 -17.96 9.74
N PRO A 57 -17.56 -17.30 10.04
CA PRO A 57 -18.38 -16.66 9.03
C PRO A 57 -17.55 -15.68 8.21
N LEU A 58 -17.53 -15.87 6.89
CA LEU A 58 -16.83 -14.97 5.97
C LEU A 58 -17.84 -14.05 5.31
N ASP A 59 -17.48 -12.77 5.17
CA ASP A 59 -18.25 -11.88 4.30
C ASP A 59 -18.00 -12.17 2.81
N ALA A 60 -18.72 -11.47 1.94
CA ALA A 60 -18.63 -11.66 0.51
C ALA A 60 -17.23 -11.34 -0.06
N GLU A 61 -16.49 -10.37 0.49
CA GLU A 61 -15.09 -10.13 0.09
C GLU A 61 -14.24 -11.33 0.45
N GLN A 62 -14.26 -11.74 1.72
CA GLN A 62 -13.45 -12.82 2.27
C GLN A 62 -13.73 -14.16 1.58
N ALA A 63 -15.00 -14.43 1.23
CA ALA A 63 -15.39 -15.63 0.52
C ALA A 63 -14.69 -15.78 -0.85
N ARG A 64 -14.29 -14.68 -1.50
CA ARG A 64 -13.62 -14.74 -2.82
C ARG A 64 -12.20 -15.33 -2.75
N LEU A 65 -11.60 -15.41 -1.56
CA LEU A 65 -10.33 -16.15 -1.37
C LEU A 65 -10.46 -17.66 -1.65
N GLN A 66 -11.68 -18.20 -1.71
CA GLN A 66 -11.91 -19.60 -2.10
C GLN A 66 -11.77 -19.83 -3.61
N ASP A 67 -11.79 -18.77 -4.43
CA ASP A 67 -11.55 -18.89 -5.86
C ASP A 67 -10.04 -19.07 -6.12
N ALA A 68 -9.66 -20.23 -6.67
CA ALA A 68 -8.27 -20.56 -6.96
C ALA A 68 -7.56 -19.56 -7.88
N ARG A 69 -8.30 -18.77 -8.69
CA ARG A 69 -7.74 -17.70 -9.53
C ARG A 69 -7.13 -16.56 -8.72
N THR A 70 -7.49 -16.44 -7.44
CA THR A 70 -7.01 -15.38 -6.54
C THR A 70 -5.74 -15.76 -5.76
N ALA A 71 -5.44 -17.06 -5.65
CA ALA A 71 -4.34 -17.59 -4.81
C ALA A 71 -2.98 -16.97 -5.15
N ALA A 72 -2.71 -16.74 -6.44
CA ALA A 72 -1.47 -16.12 -6.90
C ALA A 72 -1.25 -14.72 -6.29
N PHE A 73 -2.31 -13.97 -5.97
CA PHE A 73 -2.20 -12.62 -5.39
C PHE A 73 -1.79 -12.59 -3.93
N THR A 74 -1.84 -13.73 -3.22
CA THR A 74 -1.25 -13.87 -1.90
C THR A 74 0.07 -14.64 -1.97
N GLU A 75 0.14 -15.72 -2.73
CA GLU A 75 1.31 -16.62 -2.79
C GLU A 75 2.52 -16.00 -3.50
N ARG A 76 2.28 -15.26 -4.58
CA ARG A 76 3.32 -14.65 -5.43
C ARG A 76 3.47 -13.15 -5.18
N SER A 77 2.80 -12.65 -4.13
CA SER A 77 2.77 -11.24 -3.72
C SER A 77 4.10 -10.74 -3.15
N GLY A 78 4.93 -11.65 -2.66
CA GLY A 78 6.08 -11.31 -1.82
C GLY A 78 5.70 -10.66 -0.48
N LEU A 79 4.42 -10.67 -0.09
CA LEU A 79 3.87 -10.23 1.20
C LEU A 79 3.51 -11.42 2.11
N ASP A 80 3.81 -12.63 1.66
CA ASP A 80 3.50 -13.91 2.28
C ASP A 80 4.13 -14.09 3.66
N ASP A 81 5.32 -13.52 3.90
CA ASP A 81 5.90 -13.47 5.25
C ASP A 81 4.99 -12.76 6.25
N LEU A 82 4.31 -11.70 5.82
CA LEU A 82 3.37 -11.01 6.69
C LEU A 82 2.17 -11.92 6.98
N LEU A 83 1.60 -12.50 5.93
CA LEU A 83 0.48 -13.42 6.08
C LEU A 83 0.81 -14.63 6.97
N ARG A 84 2.04 -15.17 6.90
CA ARG A 84 2.47 -16.31 7.74
C ARG A 84 2.73 -15.93 9.19
N GLY A 85 3.28 -14.73 9.45
CA GLY A 85 3.64 -14.32 10.81
C GLY A 85 2.47 -13.76 11.62
N PHE A 86 1.41 -13.28 10.96
CA PHE A 86 0.29 -12.61 11.65
C PHE A 86 -0.42 -13.48 12.69
N PRO A 87 -0.75 -14.76 12.43
CA PRO A 87 -1.36 -15.62 13.44
C PRO A 87 -0.52 -15.74 14.70
N ALA A 88 0.81 -15.94 14.58
CA ALA A 88 1.69 -16.04 15.74
C ALA A 88 1.73 -14.74 16.56
N ALA A 89 1.65 -13.58 15.91
CA ALA A 89 1.57 -12.30 16.59
C ALA A 89 0.24 -12.10 17.32
N LEU A 90 -0.89 -12.50 16.73
CA LEU A 90 -2.19 -12.52 17.41
C LEU A 90 -2.14 -13.44 18.64
N CYS A 91 -1.63 -14.66 18.47
CA CYS A 91 -1.46 -15.63 19.56
C CYS A 91 -0.58 -15.14 20.72
N ALA A 92 0.36 -14.23 20.45
CA ALA A 92 1.23 -13.64 21.46
C ALA A 92 0.56 -12.50 22.24
N ALA A 93 -0.57 -11.95 21.76
CA ALA A 93 -1.35 -10.98 22.51
C ALA A 93 -1.95 -11.65 23.76
N ARG A 94 -1.90 -10.93 24.90
CA ARG A 94 -2.38 -11.41 26.21
C ARG A 94 -3.52 -10.54 26.79
N SER A 95 -4.03 -9.60 26.00
CA SER A 95 -5.08 -8.66 26.39
C SER A 95 -5.62 -7.95 25.14
N ALA A 96 -6.87 -7.45 25.17
CA ALA A 96 -7.46 -6.64 24.10
C ALA A 96 -6.54 -5.50 23.63
N HIS A 97 -6.00 -4.71 24.56
CA HIS A 97 -5.08 -3.61 24.22
C HIS A 97 -3.77 -4.06 23.55
N ARG A 98 -3.31 -5.30 23.81
CA ARG A 98 -2.15 -5.86 23.09
C ARG A 98 -2.56 -6.32 21.69
N ALA A 99 -3.78 -6.85 21.53
CA ALA A 99 -4.33 -7.22 20.23
C ALA A 99 -4.53 -6.00 19.33
N GLU A 100 -5.07 -4.90 19.85
CA GLU A 100 -5.17 -3.60 19.15
C GLU A 100 -3.82 -3.16 18.57
N ARG A 101 -2.77 -3.13 19.41
CA ARG A 101 -1.44 -2.75 18.93
C ARG A 101 -0.86 -3.73 17.92
N VAL A 102 -1.20 -5.02 18.00
CA VAL A 102 -0.82 -6.02 17.00
C VAL A 102 -1.51 -5.68 15.67
N VAL A 103 -2.83 -5.55 15.63
CA VAL A 103 -3.55 -5.27 14.39
C VAL A 103 -3.12 -3.95 13.75
N ASP A 104 -2.90 -2.90 14.55
CA ASP A 104 -2.39 -1.62 14.07
C ASP A 104 -0.98 -1.75 13.45
N ALA A 105 -0.06 -2.44 14.14
CA ALA A 105 1.32 -2.60 13.69
C ALA A 105 1.42 -3.45 12.42
N TRP A 106 0.61 -4.51 12.35
CA TRP A 106 0.55 -5.41 11.21
C TRP A 106 -0.14 -4.76 10.01
N GLY A 107 -1.20 -3.98 10.21
CA GLY A 107 -1.82 -3.17 9.17
C GLY A 107 -0.81 -2.18 8.57
N ARG A 108 -0.12 -1.38 9.39
CA ARG A 108 0.93 -0.47 8.92
C ARG A 108 2.11 -1.17 8.24
N ALA A 109 2.47 -2.38 8.69
CA ALA A 109 3.50 -3.19 8.03
C ALA A 109 3.04 -3.64 6.65
N LEU A 110 1.79 -4.08 6.51
CA LEU A 110 1.19 -4.46 5.24
C LEU A 110 1.09 -3.28 4.28
N TRP A 111 0.63 -2.12 4.74
CA TRP A 111 0.58 -0.89 3.94
C TRP A 111 1.95 -0.54 3.35
N ARG A 112 2.96 -0.41 4.21
CA ARG A 112 4.34 -0.10 3.79
C ARG A 112 4.89 -1.14 2.82
N ALA A 113 4.65 -2.43 3.08
CA ALA A 113 5.10 -3.49 2.20
C ALA A 113 4.41 -3.45 0.82
N GLY A 114 3.13 -3.08 0.76
CA GLY A 114 2.41 -2.84 -0.49
C GLY A 114 2.97 -1.65 -1.27
N VAL A 115 3.25 -0.53 -0.60
CA VAL A 115 3.89 0.66 -1.20
C VAL A 115 5.31 0.35 -1.69
N ASP A 116 6.12 -0.35 -0.88
CA ASP A 116 7.49 -0.74 -1.25
C ASP A 116 7.51 -1.71 -2.43
N ARG A 117 6.58 -2.66 -2.47
CA ARG A 117 6.38 -3.54 -3.62
C ARG A 117 6.04 -2.72 -4.86
N ALA A 118 5.06 -1.83 -4.74
CA ALA A 118 4.62 -1.03 -5.87
C ALA A 118 5.80 -0.25 -6.45
N GLN A 119 6.59 0.37 -5.60
CA GLN A 119 7.71 1.22 -6.02
C GLN A 119 9.01 0.44 -6.30
N GLY A 120 8.96 -0.89 -6.44
CA GLY A 120 10.11 -1.74 -6.77
C GLY A 120 11.18 -1.83 -5.68
N ARG A 121 10.92 -1.35 -4.46
CA ARG A 121 11.83 -1.45 -3.31
C ARG A 121 11.79 -2.82 -2.64
N ARG A 122 10.75 -3.61 -2.91
CA ARG A 122 10.62 -5.01 -2.48
C ARG A 122 10.61 -5.91 -3.71
N PRO A 123 11.77 -6.41 -4.17
CA PRO A 123 11.86 -7.23 -5.39
C PRO A 123 11.34 -8.66 -5.19
N ASN A 124 11.06 -9.05 -3.95
CA ASN A 124 10.52 -10.37 -3.64
C ASN A 124 9.06 -10.44 -4.14
N GLY A 125 8.74 -11.44 -4.96
CA GLY A 125 7.42 -11.69 -5.54
C GLY A 125 7.39 -11.57 -7.06
N GLU A 126 6.51 -12.31 -7.70
CA GLU A 126 6.54 -12.54 -9.16
C GLU A 126 5.52 -11.69 -9.93
N LEU A 127 4.63 -10.99 -9.23
CA LEU A 127 3.62 -10.13 -9.85
C LEU A 127 4.23 -8.78 -10.29
N PRO A 128 3.62 -8.06 -11.25
CA PRO A 128 4.09 -6.75 -11.66
C PRO A 128 4.16 -5.74 -10.50
N ALA A 129 5.08 -4.78 -10.58
CA ALA A 129 5.19 -3.71 -9.59
C ALA A 129 3.99 -2.75 -9.63
N LEU A 130 3.34 -2.55 -10.78
CA LEU A 130 2.15 -1.69 -10.91
C LEU A 130 0.84 -2.39 -10.51
N ASP A 131 0.92 -3.47 -9.74
CA ASP A 131 -0.22 -4.30 -9.35
C ASP A 131 -0.72 -3.95 -7.95
N ASP A 132 -1.99 -3.56 -7.81
CA ASP A 132 -2.64 -3.22 -6.55
C ASP A 132 -3.20 -4.45 -5.80
N ARG A 133 -3.46 -5.53 -6.55
CA ARG A 133 -4.05 -6.78 -6.04
C ARG A 133 -3.26 -7.41 -4.89
N PRO A 134 -1.91 -7.45 -4.87
CA PRO A 134 -1.15 -7.99 -3.75
C PRO A 134 -1.55 -7.42 -2.39
N LEU A 135 -1.72 -6.09 -2.30
CA LEU A 135 -2.11 -5.44 -1.05
C LEU A 135 -3.54 -5.83 -0.66
N TYR A 136 -4.49 -5.72 -1.60
CA TYR A 136 -5.90 -6.04 -1.38
C TYR A 136 -6.12 -7.49 -0.92
N TRP A 137 -5.61 -8.48 -1.68
CA TRP A 137 -5.84 -9.89 -1.37
C TRP A 137 -5.11 -10.35 -0.11
N THR A 138 -3.92 -9.81 0.17
CA THR A 138 -3.19 -10.13 1.42
C THR A 138 -3.91 -9.55 2.63
N ARG A 139 -4.44 -8.31 2.53
CA ARG A 139 -5.27 -7.70 3.58
C ARG A 139 -6.47 -8.59 3.88
N LEU A 140 -7.19 -9.00 2.84
CA LEU A 140 -8.35 -9.86 2.97
C LEU A 140 -8.01 -11.18 3.65
N ALA A 141 -6.93 -11.85 3.23
CA ALA A 141 -6.48 -13.11 3.83
C ALA A 141 -6.10 -12.95 5.31
N MET A 142 -5.48 -11.82 5.68
CA MET A 142 -5.20 -11.50 7.09
C MET A 142 -6.47 -11.23 7.89
N THR A 143 -7.50 -10.58 7.33
CA THR A 143 -8.79 -10.43 8.02
C THR A 143 -9.49 -11.78 8.27
N VAL A 144 -9.32 -12.76 7.38
CA VAL A 144 -9.79 -14.14 7.64
C VAL A 144 -9.05 -14.78 8.80
N GLN A 145 -7.73 -14.59 8.90
CA GLN A 145 -6.97 -15.08 10.05
C GLN A 145 -7.41 -14.43 11.36
N LEU A 146 -7.67 -13.12 11.35
CA LEU A 146 -8.21 -12.39 12.50
C LEU A 146 -9.60 -12.89 12.89
N ALA A 147 -10.49 -13.15 11.93
CA ALA A 147 -11.83 -13.69 12.18
C ALA A 147 -11.82 -15.11 12.78
N ARG A 148 -10.76 -15.88 12.53
CA ARG A 148 -10.59 -17.25 13.05
C ARG A 148 -9.88 -17.33 14.40
N TRP A 149 -9.31 -16.24 14.90
CA TRP A 149 -8.52 -16.23 16.12
C TRP A 149 -9.41 -16.11 17.36
N GLU A 150 -9.28 -17.03 18.32
CA GLU A 150 -10.06 -17.00 19.57
C GLU A 150 -9.13 -16.78 20.77
N PRO A 151 -8.97 -15.53 21.25
CA PRO A 151 -8.22 -15.28 22.47
C PRO A 151 -8.93 -15.80 23.72
N GLY A 152 -8.16 -16.09 24.76
CA GLY A 152 -8.69 -16.40 26.10
C GLY A 152 -9.13 -15.16 26.90
N PHE A 153 -9.40 -14.03 26.23
CA PHE A 153 -9.83 -12.76 26.80
C PHE A 153 -10.80 -12.09 25.84
N ASP A 154 -11.68 -11.24 26.38
CA ASP A 154 -12.71 -10.59 25.57
C ASP A 154 -12.08 -9.62 24.56
N ILE A 155 -12.58 -9.69 23.33
CA ILE A 155 -12.23 -8.79 22.23
C ILE A 155 -13.48 -8.43 21.44
N ASP A 156 -13.44 -7.27 20.79
CA ASP A 156 -14.36 -6.94 19.72
C ASP A 156 -13.65 -7.19 18.37
N HIS A 157 -14.06 -8.26 17.68
CA HIS A 157 -13.49 -8.62 16.38
C HIS A 157 -13.77 -7.57 15.30
N ALA A 158 -14.92 -6.88 15.35
CA ALA A 158 -15.28 -5.87 14.38
C ALA A 158 -14.38 -4.64 14.55
N GLU A 159 -14.17 -4.20 15.78
CA GLU A 159 -13.24 -3.11 16.09
C GLU A 159 -11.79 -3.46 15.70
N LEU A 160 -11.30 -4.65 16.07
CA LEU A 160 -9.96 -5.08 15.67
C LEU A 160 -9.79 -5.15 14.15
N ARG A 161 -10.83 -5.58 13.43
CA ARG A 161 -10.83 -5.58 11.96
C ARG A 161 -10.82 -4.16 11.41
N ALA A 162 -11.64 -3.25 11.92
CA ALA A 162 -11.69 -1.86 11.48
C ALA A 162 -10.33 -1.18 11.66
N ARG A 163 -9.68 -1.37 12.81
CA ARG A 163 -8.32 -0.87 13.08
C ARG A 163 -7.27 -1.45 12.12
N PHE A 164 -7.30 -2.76 11.88
CA PHE A 164 -6.42 -3.41 10.92
C PHE A 164 -6.60 -2.82 9.51
N GLU A 165 -7.85 -2.69 9.07
CA GLU A 165 -8.24 -2.15 7.77
C GLU A 165 -7.73 -0.71 7.63
N ASP A 166 -8.05 0.19 8.56
CA ASP A 166 -7.60 1.58 8.56
C ASP A 166 -6.07 1.68 8.44
N ALA A 167 -5.33 0.94 9.28
CA ALA A 167 -3.86 0.92 9.27
C ALA A 167 -3.28 0.34 7.97
N SER A 168 -3.94 -0.65 7.36
CA SER A 168 -3.50 -1.30 6.11
C SER A 168 -3.85 -0.52 4.84
N ARG A 169 -4.62 0.56 4.98
CA ARG A 169 -5.08 1.45 3.90
C ARG A 169 -4.32 2.77 3.83
N GLY A 170 -3.44 3.02 4.80
CA GLY A 170 -2.73 4.29 4.95
C GLY A 170 -3.56 5.38 5.62
N LEU A 171 -4.68 5.05 6.28
CA LEU A 171 -5.55 6.02 6.94
C LEU A 171 -4.84 6.77 8.09
N ASP A 172 -3.85 6.12 8.71
CA ASP A 172 -3.04 6.68 9.80
C ASP A 172 -1.64 7.15 9.35
N ASP A 173 -1.35 7.20 8.04
CA ASP A 173 -0.05 7.56 7.47
C ASP A 173 -0.03 8.99 6.90
N GLY A 174 0.16 9.94 7.82
CA GLY A 174 0.19 11.37 7.52
C GLY A 174 1.50 11.90 6.92
N PHE A 175 1.53 13.21 6.69
CA PHE A 175 2.71 13.93 6.23
C PHE A 175 3.84 13.92 7.25
N SER A 176 5.08 13.89 6.73
CA SER A 176 6.27 14.11 7.54
C SER A 176 6.26 15.49 8.22
N SER A 177 6.94 15.64 9.35
CA SER A 177 7.00 16.92 10.08
C SER A 177 7.87 17.99 9.40
N SER A 178 8.32 17.77 8.16
CA SER A 178 9.13 18.71 7.39
C SER A 178 8.32 19.96 7.06
N ARG A 179 8.81 21.13 7.47
CA ARG A 179 8.10 22.42 7.31
C ARG A 179 8.19 23.02 5.90
N ALA A 180 9.05 22.49 5.03
CA ALA A 180 9.42 23.13 3.76
C ALA A 180 8.93 22.37 2.51
N VAL A 181 7.85 21.61 2.61
CA VAL A 181 7.28 20.87 1.47
C VAL A 181 5.82 21.25 1.24
N ARG A 182 5.41 21.34 -0.03
CA ARG A 182 3.99 21.33 -0.40
C ARG A 182 3.42 19.95 -0.11
N ARG A 183 2.20 19.88 0.41
CA ARG A 183 1.56 18.64 0.89
C ARG A 183 0.40 18.28 -0.01
N ILE A 184 0.52 17.15 -0.71
CA ILE A 184 -0.52 16.63 -1.60
C ILE A 184 -1.08 15.36 -0.99
N PHE A 185 -2.38 15.31 -0.75
CA PHE A 185 -3.05 14.10 -0.26
C PHE A 185 -3.97 13.54 -1.34
N VAL A 186 -3.81 12.25 -1.67
CA VAL A 186 -4.59 11.59 -2.71
C VAL A 186 -5.30 10.34 -2.21
N SER A 187 -6.51 10.07 -2.68
CA SER A 187 -7.12 8.74 -2.51
C SER A 187 -7.10 7.93 -3.79
N GLY A 188 -7.02 6.61 -3.63
CA GLY A 188 -7.35 5.62 -4.65
C GLY A 188 -8.37 4.63 -4.07
N PHE A 189 -8.71 3.60 -4.84
CA PHE A 189 -9.73 2.62 -4.47
C PHE A 189 -9.23 1.18 -4.64
N ASP A 190 -9.74 0.28 -3.81
CA ASP A 190 -9.55 -1.17 -3.95
C ASP A 190 -10.14 -1.69 -5.29
N PRO A 191 -9.72 -2.89 -5.75
CA PRO A 191 -10.42 -3.63 -6.80
C PRO A 191 -11.92 -3.81 -6.53
N TYR A 192 -12.73 -3.76 -7.59
CA TYR A 192 -14.18 -3.98 -7.53
C TYR A 192 -14.72 -4.76 -8.74
N GLY A 193 -15.99 -5.17 -8.71
CA GLY A 193 -16.58 -5.99 -9.77
C GLY A 193 -16.00 -7.42 -9.80
N LEU A 194 -15.54 -7.91 -8.65
CA LEU A 194 -14.79 -9.15 -8.49
C LEU A 194 -15.64 -10.42 -8.66
N ASP A 195 -16.96 -10.33 -8.57
CA ASP A 195 -17.86 -11.45 -8.88
C ASP A 195 -17.81 -11.82 -10.37
N SER A 196 -17.61 -10.83 -11.24
CA SER A 196 -17.45 -11.05 -12.68
C SER A 196 -16.06 -11.55 -13.05
N GLU A 197 -15.03 -10.96 -12.45
CA GLU A 197 -13.63 -11.26 -12.73
C GLU A 197 -12.80 -11.00 -11.46
N PRO A 198 -12.48 -12.05 -10.69
CA PRO A 198 -11.77 -11.90 -9.42
C PRO A 198 -10.29 -11.51 -9.61
N ARG A 199 -9.76 -11.56 -10.83
CA ARG A 199 -8.40 -11.08 -11.12
C ARG A 199 -8.36 -9.61 -11.49
N ARG A 200 -9.48 -8.89 -11.44
CA ARG A 200 -9.52 -7.47 -11.81
C ARG A 200 -8.66 -6.65 -10.84
N ALA A 201 -7.87 -5.76 -11.41
CA ALA A 201 -7.07 -4.74 -10.71
C ALA A 201 -7.80 -3.39 -10.76
N ASN A 202 -7.45 -2.46 -9.88
CA ASN A 202 -7.89 -1.07 -9.95
C ASN A 202 -6.69 -0.13 -10.22
N PRO A 203 -6.64 0.55 -11.38
CA PRO A 203 -5.54 1.47 -11.68
C PRO A 203 -5.45 2.63 -10.69
N ALA A 204 -6.54 3.01 -10.02
CA ALA A 204 -6.50 4.04 -8.99
C ALA A 204 -5.68 3.60 -7.77
N GLY A 205 -5.92 2.37 -7.28
CA GLY A 205 -5.13 1.76 -6.21
C GLY A 205 -3.65 1.65 -6.58
N ALA A 206 -3.36 1.20 -7.80
CA ALA A 206 -1.98 1.10 -8.30
C ALA A 206 -1.28 2.47 -8.38
N ALA A 207 -1.98 3.49 -8.87
CA ALA A 207 -1.44 4.84 -8.98
C ALA A 207 -1.08 5.42 -7.60
N VAL A 208 -1.97 5.31 -6.61
CA VAL A 208 -1.69 5.88 -5.29
C VAL A 208 -0.57 5.16 -4.54
N LEU A 209 -0.42 3.85 -4.74
CA LEU A 209 0.72 3.11 -4.18
C LEU A 209 2.06 3.56 -4.80
N GLN A 210 2.08 3.94 -6.09
CA GLN A 210 3.26 4.52 -6.74
C GLN A 210 3.60 5.93 -6.26
N LEU A 211 2.58 6.71 -5.92
CA LEU A 211 2.69 8.10 -5.52
C LEU A 211 3.00 8.26 -4.03
N HIS A 212 2.53 7.34 -3.18
CA HIS A 212 2.68 7.47 -1.74
C HIS A 212 4.16 7.66 -1.32
N GLY A 213 4.44 8.69 -0.53
CA GLY A 213 5.77 9.02 -0.02
C GLY A 213 6.72 9.60 -1.08
N ARG A 214 6.28 9.79 -2.32
CA ARG A 214 7.09 10.44 -3.35
C ARG A 214 7.31 11.91 -3.02
N ARG A 215 8.52 12.38 -3.31
CA ARG A 215 8.88 13.79 -3.32
C ARG A 215 9.09 14.24 -4.76
N ILE A 216 8.34 15.25 -5.16
CA ILE A 216 8.35 15.78 -6.53
C ILE A 216 8.94 17.18 -6.48
N THR A 217 9.98 17.44 -7.28
CA THR A 217 10.50 18.80 -7.49
C THR A 217 9.55 19.54 -8.41
N LEU A 218 9.05 20.68 -7.96
CA LEU A 218 8.11 21.52 -8.70
C LEU A 218 8.85 22.51 -9.59
N ALA A 219 8.13 23.13 -10.52
CA ALA A 219 8.71 24.04 -11.52
C ALA A 219 9.43 25.27 -10.89
N ASP A 220 9.03 25.68 -9.69
CA ASP A 220 9.65 26.76 -8.93
C ASP A 220 10.83 26.30 -8.03
N GLY A 221 11.25 25.04 -8.15
CA GLY A 221 12.31 24.44 -7.35
C GLY A 221 11.89 23.98 -5.95
N SER A 222 10.65 24.23 -5.53
CA SER A 222 10.13 23.70 -4.27
C SER A 222 9.84 22.19 -4.37
N THR A 223 9.65 21.52 -3.23
CA THR A 223 9.34 20.08 -3.19
C THR A 223 7.90 19.85 -2.73
N ALA A 224 7.16 18.98 -3.42
CA ALA A 224 5.90 18.41 -2.93
C ALA A 224 6.12 17.01 -2.34
N GLU A 225 5.53 16.72 -1.19
CA GLU A 225 5.37 15.37 -0.63
C GLU A 225 3.95 14.89 -0.92
N VAL A 226 3.83 13.68 -1.50
CA VAL A 226 2.54 13.03 -1.72
C VAL A 226 2.28 12.01 -0.63
N ARG A 227 1.12 12.10 0.01
CA ARG A 227 0.57 11.07 0.88
C ARG A 227 -0.73 10.55 0.29
N ALA A 228 -1.04 9.31 0.63
CA ALA A 228 -2.13 8.64 -0.01
C ALA A 228 -2.81 7.60 0.86
N VAL A 229 -4.08 7.35 0.55
CA VAL A 229 -4.95 6.33 1.12
C VAL A 229 -5.55 5.46 0.01
N VAL A 230 -5.81 4.19 0.29
CA VAL A 230 -6.67 3.32 -0.54
C VAL A 230 -8.01 3.06 0.15
N LEU A 231 -9.08 3.64 -0.38
CA LEU A 231 -10.44 3.49 0.14
C LEU A 231 -11.08 2.16 -0.33
N PRO A 232 -11.93 1.53 0.50
CA PRO A 232 -12.69 0.36 0.09
C PRO A 232 -13.73 0.73 -0.96
N VAL A 233 -14.21 -0.25 -1.73
CA VAL A 233 -15.40 -0.09 -2.57
C VAL A 233 -16.57 -0.76 -1.85
N ARG A 234 -17.02 -0.11 -0.76
CA ARG A 234 -18.09 -0.58 0.13
C ARG A 234 -18.91 0.62 0.61
N TYR A 235 -20.22 0.64 0.37
CA TYR A 235 -21.08 1.77 0.76
C TYR A 235 -21.15 1.93 2.28
N GLY A 236 -21.15 0.82 3.03
CA GLY A 236 -21.18 0.85 4.50
C GLY A 236 -20.03 1.67 5.10
N ASP A 237 -18.79 1.46 4.65
CA ASP A 237 -17.64 2.24 5.13
C ASP A 237 -17.75 3.74 4.83
N PHE A 238 -18.39 4.10 3.71
CA PHE A 238 -18.64 5.49 3.36
C PHE A 238 -19.71 6.10 4.27
N ASP A 239 -20.79 5.37 4.51
CA ASP A 239 -21.87 5.77 5.43
C ASP A 239 -21.36 5.89 6.87
N ASP A 240 -20.37 5.06 7.24
CA ASP A 240 -19.66 5.09 8.53
C ASP A 240 -18.51 6.11 8.58
N GLY A 241 -18.41 6.99 7.58
CA GLY A 241 -17.56 8.18 7.59
C GLY A 241 -16.07 7.96 7.32
N ILE A 242 -15.69 6.93 6.54
CA ILE A 242 -14.27 6.70 6.20
C ILE A 242 -13.64 7.87 5.43
N VAL A 243 -14.44 8.60 4.64
CA VAL A 243 -13.97 9.78 3.89
C VAL A 243 -13.58 10.89 4.85
N GLU A 244 -14.40 11.17 5.87
CA GLU A 244 -14.14 12.16 6.90
C GLU A 244 -12.93 11.77 7.75
N ARG A 245 -12.78 10.47 8.08
CA ARG A 245 -11.59 9.97 8.79
C ARG A 245 -10.32 10.13 7.96
N ALA A 246 -10.38 9.86 6.66
CA ALA A 246 -9.24 9.97 5.76
C ALA A 246 -8.84 11.43 5.49
N PHE A 247 -9.79 12.28 5.08
CA PHE A 247 -9.49 13.64 4.61
C PHE A 247 -9.61 14.71 5.69
N GLY A 248 -10.41 14.49 6.73
CA GLY A 248 -10.62 15.45 7.82
C GLY A 248 -9.32 15.96 8.48
N PRO A 249 -8.34 15.09 8.81
CA PRO A 249 -7.05 15.52 9.34
C PRO A 249 -6.26 16.44 8.40
N HIS A 250 -6.50 16.33 7.09
CA HIS A 250 -5.78 17.05 6.04
C HIS A 250 -6.49 18.33 5.57
N LEU A 251 -7.78 18.47 5.87
CA LEU A 251 -8.56 19.69 5.61
C LEU A 251 -8.44 20.72 6.73
N ARG A 252 -8.06 20.28 7.94
CA ARG A 252 -7.96 21.16 9.12
C ARG A 252 -6.60 21.86 9.18
N PRO A 253 -6.55 23.13 9.61
CA PRO A 253 -5.28 23.82 9.86
C PRO A 253 -4.40 23.03 10.84
N GLY A 254 -3.14 22.81 10.47
CA GLY A 254 -2.19 22.12 11.33
C GLY A 254 -1.05 21.42 10.60
N ARG A 255 -0.32 20.58 11.34
CA ARG A 255 0.85 19.83 10.84
C ARG A 255 0.49 18.80 9.78
N GLN A 256 -0.77 18.42 9.67
CA GLN A 256 -1.28 17.46 8.69
C GLN A 256 -2.08 18.11 7.55
N SER A 257 -2.29 19.44 7.58
CA SER A 257 -3.01 20.15 6.52
C SER A 257 -2.40 19.91 5.15
N ALA A 258 -3.19 19.50 4.17
CA ALA A 258 -2.76 19.41 2.78
C ALA A 258 -2.94 20.76 2.07
N ASP A 259 -2.07 21.04 1.09
CA ASP A 259 -2.21 22.15 0.16
C ASP A 259 -3.07 21.76 -1.05
N LEU A 260 -3.08 20.46 -1.39
CA LEU A 260 -3.93 19.89 -2.44
C LEU A 260 -4.50 18.55 -1.98
N ILE A 261 -5.79 18.35 -2.22
CA ILE A 261 -6.48 17.08 -2.03
C ILE A 261 -7.16 16.69 -3.33
N THR A 262 -7.04 15.43 -3.74
CA THR A 262 -7.82 14.88 -4.86
C THR A 262 -8.06 13.39 -4.71
N SER A 263 -9.13 12.89 -5.34
CA SER A 263 -9.38 11.46 -5.48
C SER A 263 -9.01 10.99 -6.89
N ILE A 264 -8.29 9.90 -7.00
CA ILE A 264 -8.01 9.20 -8.25
C ILE A 264 -8.98 8.02 -8.32
N SER A 265 -9.67 7.87 -9.45
CA SER A 265 -10.61 6.78 -9.68
C SER A 265 -10.33 6.06 -11.01
N GLN A 266 -10.93 4.88 -11.18
CA GLN A 266 -10.88 4.16 -12.45
C GLN A 266 -11.79 4.85 -13.48
N GLY A 267 -11.17 5.42 -14.50
CA GLY A 267 -11.86 6.07 -15.62
C GLY A 267 -12.05 5.17 -16.85
N TYR A 268 -12.16 5.80 -18.01
CA TYR A 268 -12.36 5.12 -19.30
C TYR A 268 -11.04 4.68 -19.94
N PRO A 269 -11.02 3.56 -20.67
CA PRO A 269 -9.84 3.15 -21.44
C PRO A 269 -9.32 4.25 -22.36
N GLY A 270 -8.01 4.52 -22.27
CA GLY A 270 -7.32 5.48 -23.13
C GLY A 270 -7.62 6.95 -22.86
N LYS A 271 -8.32 7.29 -21.76
CA LYS A 271 -8.66 8.66 -21.41
C LYS A 271 -8.29 8.97 -19.95
N PHE A 272 -7.80 10.17 -19.71
CA PHE A 272 -7.69 10.74 -18.38
C PHE A 272 -8.74 11.84 -18.26
N THR A 273 -9.75 11.64 -17.40
CA THR A 273 -10.84 12.59 -17.20
C THR A 273 -10.59 13.41 -15.94
N LEU A 274 -10.85 14.72 -16.03
CA LEU A 274 -10.87 15.61 -14.88
C LEU A 274 -12.32 15.94 -14.57
N GLU A 275 -12.79 15.49 -13.41
CA GLU A 275 -14.17 15.74 -12.98
C GLU A 275 -14.37 17.22 -12.63
N ALA A 276 -15.31 17.86 -13.33
CA ALA A 276 -15.61 19.27 -13.12
C ALA A 276 -16.57 19.50 -11.94
N TRP A 277 -17.44 18.52 -11.65
CA TRP A 277 -18.51 18.61 -10.68
C TRP A 277 -18.61 17.34 -9.86
N ALA A 278 -18.83 17.47 -8.55
CA ALA A 278 -19.27 16.38 -7.68
C ALA A 278 -20.75 16.58 -7.35
N GLY A 279 -21.55 15.54 -7.55
CA GLY A 279 -22.96 15.51 -7.16
C GLY A 279 -23.11 15.05 -5.70
N ARG A 280 -24.11 15.60 -5.02
CA ARG A 280 -24.44 15.26 -3.62
C ARG A 280 -24.99 13.84 -3.47
N ALA A 281 -25.85 13.43 -4.40
CA ALA A 281 -26.60 12.18 -4.31
C ALA A 281 -25.90 11.00 -5.03
N ARG A 282 -26.13 9.78 -4.54
CA ARG A 282 -25.70 8.51 -5.16
C ARG A 282 -26.84 7.85 -5.95
N SER A 283 -26.49 7.19 -7.04
CA SER A 283 -27.47 6.64 -7.99
C SER A 283 -26.97 5.42 -8.77
N ALA A 284 -26.28 4.49 -8.10
CA ALA A 284 -25.54 3.41 -8.76
C ALA A 284 -26.35 2.11 -8.93
N ASP A 285 -27.54 2.00 -8.37
CA ASP A 285 -28.33 0.76 -8.43
C ASP A 285 -28.71 0.43 -9.88
N PRO A 286 -28.66 -0.85 -10.30
CA PRO A 286 -28.53 -2.05 -9.47
C PRO A 286 -27.08 -2.56 -9.28
N ALA A 287 -26.05 -1.77 -9.59
CA ALA A 287 -24.68 -2.20 -9.35
C ALA A 287 -24.39 -2.31 -7.86
N THR A 288 -23.75 -3.40 -7.44
CA THR A 288 -23.38 -3.65 -6.05
C THR A 288 -21.93 -3.32 -5.78
N ASP A 289 -21.64 -2.99 -4.53
CA ASP A 289 -20.28 -2.85 -4.02
C ASP A 289 -19.61 -4.22 -3.77
N ASN A 290 -18.42 -4.22 -3.15
CA ASN A 290 -17.66 -5.45 -2.91
C ASN A 290 -18.32 -6.41 -1.90
N VAL A 291 -19.25 -5.95 -1.07
CA VAL A 291 -19.98 -6.82 -0.13
C VAL A 291 -21.39 -7.18 -0.64
N GLY A 292 -21.72 -6.79 -1.88
CA GLY A 292 -23.02 -7.07 -2.49
C GLY A 292 -24.11 -6.07 -2.10
N ALA A 293 -23.75 -4.94 -1.47
CA ALA A 293 -24.71 -3.92 -1.09
C ALA A 293 -25.00 -2.96 -2.25
N LEU A 294 -26.26 -2.51 -2.29
CA LEU A 294 -26.71 -1.46 -3.19
C LEU A 294 -26.37 -0.07 -2.63
N SER A 295 -26.31 0.93 -3.51
CA SER A 295 -26.20 2.33 -3.10
C SER A 295 -27.49 2.85 -2.48
N GLY A 296 -28.63 2.22 -2.80
CA GLY A 296 -29.95 2.68 -2.36
C GLY A 296 -30.52 3.81 -3.22
N GLY A 297 -29.84 4.19 -4.30
CA GLY A 297 -30.29 5.20 -5.26
C GLY A 297 -30.24 4.68 -6.69
N THR A 298 -31.25 5.04 -7.48
CA THR A 298 -31.30 4.78 -8.93
C THR A 298 -31.12 6.08 -9.70
N THR A 299 -30.81 6.00 -10.99
CA THR A 299 -30.74 7.21 -11.84
C THR A 299 -32.03 8.05 -11.81
N ARG A 300 -33.20 7.44 -11.59
CA ARG A 300 -34.50 8.15 -11.49
C ARG A 300 -34.81 8.66 -10.09
N HIS A 301 -34.25 8.01 -9.07
CA HIS A 301 -34.45 8.33 -7.66
C HIS A 301 -33.10 8.29 -6.96
N PRO A 302 -32.25 9.32 -7.16
CA PRO A 302 -30.98 9.41 -6.48
C PRO A 302 -31.22 9.72 -5.00
N VAL A 303 -30.32 9.29 -4.13
CA VAL A 303 -30.44 9.48 -2.67
C VAL A 303 -29.19 10.12 -2.11
N ASP A 304 -29.35 10.94 -1.06
CA ASP A 304 -28.21 11.42 -0.30
C ASP A 304 -27.67 10.30 0.59
N ALA A 305 -26.34 10.26 0.75
CA ALA A 305 -25.72 9.36 1.72
C ALA A 305 -26.10 9.76 3.16
N PRO A 306 -26.25 8.80 4.09
CA PRO A 306 -26.43 9.08 5.51
C PRO A 306 -25.36 10.03 6.07
N GLY A 307 -25.77 10.90 7.00
CA GLY A 307 -24.84 11.80 7.71
C GLY A 307 -24.36 13.01 6.90
N LEU A 308 -24.75 13.16 5.63
CA LEU A 308 -24.32 14.27 4.80
C LEU A 308 -25.01 15.59 5.21
N ALA A 309 -24.24 16.56 5.72
CA ALA A 309 -24.73 17.88 6.12
C ALA A 309 -25.40 18.63 4.96
N ASP A 310 -26.29 19.59 5.27
CA ASP A 310 -26.95 20.42 4.25
C ASP A 310 -25.93 21.12 3.34
N GLY A 311 -26.27 21.24 2.05
CA GLY A 311 -25.37 21.85 1.07
C GLY A 311 -25.91 21.88 -0.35
N PRO A 312 -25.16 22.46 -1.30
CA PRO A 312 -25.55 22.49 -2.69
C PRO A 312 -25.62 21.08 -3.30
N GLN A 313 -26.49 20.92 -4.29
CA GLN A 313 -26.65 19.65 -5.02
C GLN A 313 -25.40 19.28 -5.84
N PHE A 314 -24.66 20.29 -6.30
CA PHE A 314 -23.42 20.12 -7.04
C PHE A 314 -22.38 21.10 -6.53
N ILE A 315 -21.16 20.61 -6.35
CA ILE A 315 -19.99 21.44 -6.09
C ILE A 315 -19.03 21.35 -7.27
N ARG A 316 -18.43 22.49 -7.64
CA ARG A 316 -17.42 22.54 -8.69
C ARG A 316 -16.06 22.22 -8.10
N THR A 317 -15.22 21.51 -8.86
CA THR A 317 -13.82 21.30 -8.49
C THR A 317 -13.09 22.63 -8.31
N THR A 318 -12.21 22.69 -7.30
CA THR A 318 -11.28 23.80 -7.07
C THR A 318 -9.90 23.52 -7.66
N LEU A 319 -9.70 22.35 -8.28
CA LEU A 319 -8.46 22.03 -8.97
C LEU A 319 -8.31 22.90 -10.23
N PRO A 320 -7.08 23.28 -10.62
CA PRO A 320 -6.84 24.10 -11.81
C PRO A 320 -6.94 23.23 -13.08
N THR A 321 -8.14 22.79 -13.43
CA THR A 321 -8.37 21.79 -14.50
C THR A 321 -7.80 22.23 -15.85
N ASP A 322 -7.89 23.52 -16.18
CA ASP A 322 -7.37 24.04 -17.45
C ASP A 322 -5.84 23.86 -17.55
N ALA A 323 -5.13 24.17 -16.45
CA ALA A 323 -3.68 23.96 -16.38
C ALA A 323 -3.33 22.47 -16.38
N MET A 324 -4.11 21.63 -15.70
CA MET A 324 -3.91 20.17 -15.66
C MET A 324 -4.12 19.53 -17.04
N THR A 325 -5.12 19.96 -17.80
CA THR A 325 -5.37 19.46 -19.17
C THR A 325 -4.27 19.86 -20.15
N ALA A 326 -3.56 20.96 -19.91
CA ALA A 326 -2.44 21.39 -20.75
C ALA A 326 -1.17 20.53 -20.59
N VAL A 327 -1.08 19.71 -19.54
CA VAL A 327 0.06 18.81 -19.29
C VAL A 327 -0.02 17.61 -20.24
N GLN A 328 0.90 17.56 -21.21
CA GLN A 328 0.91 16.47 -22.20
C GLN A 328 1.86 15.32 -21.86
N GLN A 329 2.79 15.51 -20.92
CA GLN A 329 3.74 14.50 -20.43
C GLN A 329 4.07 14.77 -18.95
N PRO A 330 4.46 13.75 -18.16
CA PRO A 330 4.92 13.91 -16.78
C PRO A 330 6.14 14.84 -16.62
#